data_AF-A0A813NYK7-F1
#
_entry.id   AF-A0A813NYK7-F1
#
_cell.length_a   1.000
_cell.length_b   1.000
_cell.length_c   1.000
_cell.angle_alpha   90.00
_cell.angle_beta   90.00
_cell.angle_gamma   90.00
#
_symmetry.space_group_name_H-M   'P 1'
#
loop_
_entity.id
_entity.type
_entity.pdbx_description
1 polymer ?
#
loop_
_entity_poly.entity_id
_entity_poly.type
_entity_poly.pdbx_seq_one_letter_code
_entity_poly.pdbx_strand_id
1 'polypeptide(L)'
;MGCIIALDRDESIVFSKPTGKEVRQGPGWICYPTWWKLQVFKSIPLQSNQYIVVKHVILPKNKGKSARSNEMSLTKRTTTNEKDELLNDPDMQLIEVIRGPQIYHISNPYDQVSEIRSMLNLSATQYVVITDALTGAKSVECGPQLYCPKPYDQIGEIQNMYNLSSTQYVIVTDESTGDRKSVNGPKLFLPKAYDKVSKMHNYIVLNHAQYCRVIDTHTGIMRIEKGPQTFSLGPYESLMDVDGQSIFDVINIDTENGVLVKNLDTGINELITTPQKFIPSFTQAFIEIRKLIKLAPYENMILIDKDGHHILKNGLKDKSFFIYPYQQVYKQFWSNDLKKDHRSTVEVDRFDTRNQYMDYEFLVRTADNVEIILDVSIFWQITDLYKLVLVTQDPPEDICNHTRSEILSQVSKSNMKEFMELPNSKLIESVNSDKDDTFFESRGVNVIRVEILQKRCKDPEIQKIFKQIIDEKTNRIKNIEKQGAENEVKLCHLNGQIEAEKLVGTLLKIKKENERQENVADGIAEGSRIQNFVSNLGDDIPLEKKLQVYFDIQNTKRLEMIAQSKTTLYLTPKEVDTKVINVNTIHPTDDAVISNTQTRLNIEV
;
A
#
# COMPACT_ATOMS: atom_id res chain seq x y z
N MET A 1 89.77 -15.27 -82.75
CA MET A 1 88.87 -14.14 -83.06
C MET A 1 88.34 -13.58 -81.75
N GLY A 2 88.51 -12.29 -81.50
CA GLY A 2 87.89 -11.61 -80.36
C GLY A 2 86.54 -11.03 -80.79
N CYS A 3 85.53 -11.17 -79.94
CA CYS A 3 84.26 -10.46 -80.08
C CYS A 3 84.34 -9.15 -79.31
N ILE A 4 83.62 -8.13 -79.78
CA ILE A 4 83.52 -6.83 -79.13
C ILE A 4 82.04 -6.59 -78.82
N ILE A 5 81.74 -6.14 -77.60
CA ILE A 5 80.42 -5.66 -77.20
C ILE A 5 80.56 -4.23 -76.68
N ALA A 6 79.66 -3.35 -77.11
CA ALA A 6 79.51 -2.02 -76.52
C ALA A 6 78.56 -2.15 -75.32
N LEU A 7 78.95 -1.58 -74.19
CA LEU A 7 78.08 -1.45 -73.01
C LEU A 7 77.71 0.01 -72.81
N ASP A 8 76.43 0.24 -72.59
CA ASP A 8 75.91 1.53 -72.18
C ASP A 8 76.24 1.84 -70.71
N ARG A 9 76.06 3.09 -70.27
CA ARG A 9 76.39 3.55 -68.90
C ARG A 9 75.65 2.79 -67.81
N ASP A 10 74.48 2.28 -68.15
CA ASP A 10 73.56 1.56 -67.28
C ASP A 10 73.65 0.05 -67.46
N GLU A 11 74.63 -0.47 -68.21
CA GLU A 11 74.81 -1.91 -68.43
C GLU A 11 76.09 -2.43 -67.77
N SER A 12 76.00 -3.66 -67.26
CA SER A 12 77.11 -4.43 -66.70
C SER A 12 77.11 -5.80 -67.34
N ILE A 13 78.29 -6.33 -67.66
CA ILE A 13 78.41 -7.66 -68.27
C ILE A 13 79.11 -8.61 -67.32
N VAL A 14 78.55 -9.82 -67.18
CA VAL A 14 79.17 -10.93 -66.47
C VAL A 14 79.74 -11.90 -67.49
N PHE A 15 81.06 -12.05 -67.48
CA PHE A 15 81.77 -13.06 -68.27
C PHE A 15 81.93 -14.34 -67.46
N SER A 16 81.47 -15.46 -68.00
CA SER A 16 81.75 -16.79 -67.45
C SER A 16 82.93 -17.41 -68.20
N LYS A 17 84.07 -17.48 -67.52
CA LYS A 17 85.34 -18.04 -68.01
C LYS A 17 85.61 -19.40 -67.35
N PRO A 18 86.50 -20.23 -67.91
CA PRO A 18 86.96 -21.48 -67.30
C PRO A 18 87.62 -21.31 -65.94
N THR A 19 88.21 -20.14 -65.67
CA THR A 19 88.86 -19.80 -64.40
C THR A 19 87.93 -19.13 -63.40
N GLY A 20 86.67 -18.83 -63.75
CA GLY A 20 85.71 -18.13 -62.89
C GLY A 20 84.86 -17.11 -63.64
N LYS A 21 84.05 -16.35 -62.91
CA LYS A 21 83.23 -15.25 -63.45
C LYS A 21 83.88 -13.89 -63.18
N GLU A 22 83.73 -12.94 -64.10
CA GLU A 22 84.19 -11.55 -63.95
C GLU A 22 83.08 -10.58 -64.36
N VAL A 23 82.89 -9.48 -63.62
CA VAL A 23 81.96 -8.39 -63.99
C VAL A 23 82.77 -7.23 -64.55
N ARG A 24 82.27 -6.63 -65.63
CA ARG A 24 82.74 -5.31 -66.09
C ARG A 24 81.55 -4.36 -66.24
N GLN A 25 81.72 -3.15 -65.74
CA GLN A 25 80.72 -2.09 -65.80
C GLN A 25 80.96 -1.21 -67.04
N GLY A 26 79.89 -0.73 -67.66
CA GLY A 26 79.97 0.29 -68.70
C GLY A 26 80.25 1.70 -68.15
N PRO A 27 80.36 2.72 -69.02
CA PRO A 27 80.27 2.62 -70.48
C PRO A 27 81.61 2.25 -71.12
N GLY A 28 81.58 1.53 -72.24
CA GLY A 28 82.78 1.28 -73.04
C GLY A 28 82.70 0.05 -73.95
N TRP A 29 83.72 -0.09 -74.80
CA TRP A 29 83.88 -1.27 -75.67
C TRP A 29 84.69 -2.34 -74.94
N ILE A 30 84.13 -3.54 -74.83
CA ILE A 30 84.79 -4.65 -74.15
C ILE A 30 85.08 -5.76 -75.15
N CYS A 31 86.37 -6.06 -75.33
CA CYS A 31 86.84 -7.18 -76.14
C CYS A 31 86.93 -8.45 -75.28
N TYR A 32 86.40 -9.57 -75.78
CA TYR A 32 86.46 -10.86 -75.10
C TYR A 32 86.60 -12.05 -76.10
N PRO A 33 87.15 -13.19 -75.67
CA PRO A 33 87.23 -14.39 -76.50
C PRO A 33 85.86 -15.03 -76.77
N THR A 34 85.65 -15.56 -77.99
CA THR A 34 84.37 -16.17 -78.44
C THR A 34 83.87 -17.34 -77.60
N TRP A 35 84.74 -18.00 -76.84
CA TRP A 35 84.40 -19.14 -76.00
C TRP A 35 84.00 -18.77 -74.56
N TRP A 36 83.95 -17.47 -74.22
CA TRP A 36 83.36 -17.01 -72.96
C TRP A 36 81.84 -16.90 -73.11
N LYS A 37 81.10 -17.43 -72.14
CA LYS A 37 79.66 -17.17 -72.06
C LYS A 37 79.45 -15.81 -71.42
N LEU A 38 78.59 -14.98 -72.03
CA LEU A 38 78.29 -13.65 -71.53
C LEU A 38 76.83 -13.56 -71.08
N GLN A 39 76.60 -12.73 -70.07
CA GLN A 39 75.27 -12.32 -69.65
C GLN A 39 75.31 -10.81 -69.36
N VAL A 40 74.50 -10.04 -70.08
CA VAL A 40 74.37 -8.60 -69.86
C VAL A 40 73.28 -8.36 -68.82
N PHE A 41 73.58 -7.52 -67.83
CA PHE A 41 72.69 -7.08 -66.77
C PHE A 41 72.49 -5.58 -66.91
N LYS A 42 71.24 -5.14 -66.98
CA LYS A 42 70.92 -3.72 -66.83
C LYS A 42 70.96 -3.36 -65.35
N SER A 43 71.51 -2.19 -65.08
CA SER A 43 71.51 -1.59 -63.74
C SER A 43 70.07 -1.41 -63.28
N ILE A 44 69.85 -1.60 -61.97
CA ILE A 44 68.51 -1.59 -61.39
C ILE A 44 68.31 -0.23 -60.74
N PRO A 45 67.51 0.68 -61.32
CA PRO A 45 67.21 1.95 -60.69
C PRO A 45 66.22 1.72 -59.53
N LEU A 46 66.67 1.95 -58.29
CA LEU A 46 65.82 1.84 -57.11
C LEU A 46 65.24 3.21 -56.77
N GLN A 47 63.91 3.29 -56.71
CA GLN A 47 63.19 4.47 -56.23
C GLN A 47 63.34 4.61 -54.70
N SER A 48 63.00 5.77 -54.14
CA SER A 48 63.15 6.08 -52.70
C SER A 48 62.36 5.15 -51.76
N ASN A 49 61.33 4.46 -52.27
CA ASN A 49 60.49 3.52 -51.55
C ASN A 49 60.72 2.05 -51.92
N GLN A 50 61.83 1.74 -52.61
CA GLN A 50 62.14 0.41 -53.11
C GLN A 50 63.46 -0.10 -52.55
N TYR A 51 63.56 -1.43 -52.44
CA TYR A 51 64.77 -2.13 -52.05
C TYR A 51 64.90 -3.46 -52.82
N ILE A 52 66.12 -3.98 -52.86
CA ILE A 52 66.43 -5.32 -53.37
C ILE A 52 67.22 -6.09 -52.32
N VAL A 53 67.10 -7.40 -52.36
CA VAL A 53 67.86 -8.32 -51.51
C VAL A 53 68.91 -9.01 -52.38
N VAL A 54 70.18 -8.84 -52.04
CA VAL A 54 71.31 -9.45 -52.72
C VAL A 54 71.82 -10.60 -51.87
N LYS A 55 71.83 -11.80 -52.42
CA LYS A 55 72.44 -12.98 -51.79
C LYS A 55 73.84 -13.17 -52.36
N HIS A 56 74.84 -13.03 -51.52
CA HIS A 56 76.22 -13.29 -51.89
C HIS A 56 76.52 -14.79 -51.78
N VAL A 57 76.97 -15.38 -52.89
CA VAL A 57 77.43 -16.77 -52.90
C VAL A 57 78.92 -16.79 -52.53
N ILE A 58 79.24 -17.31 -51.35
CA ILE A 58 80.63 -17.53 -50.93
C ILE A 58 81.10 -18.84 -51.56
N LEU A 59 82.05 -18.78 -52.49
CA LEU A 59 82.71 -19.98 -52.98
C LEU A 59 83.67 -20.50 -51.91
N PRO A 60 83.62 -21.79 -51.52
CA PRO A 60 84.57 -22.35 -50.57
C PRO A 60 85.99 -22.22 -51.13
N LYS A 61 86.95 -21.85 -50.26
CA LYS A 61 88.38 -21.78 -50.58
C LYS A 61 88.85 -23.11 -51.19
N ASN A 62 89.04 -23.15 -52.50
CA ASN A 62 89.81 -24.24 -53.11
C ASN A 62 91.28 -24.07 -52.70
N LYS A 63 91.76 -24.96 -51.84
CA LYS A 63 93.19 -25.10 -51.52
C LYS A 63 93.95 -25.39 -52.81
N GLY A 64 94.74 -24.41 -53.25
CA GLY A 64 95.72 -24.58 -54.30
C GLY A 64 95.35 -23.88 -55.61
N LYS A 65 95.65 -22.59 -55.71
CA LYS A 65 96.48 -22.00 -56.77
C LYS A 65 96.70 -20.50 -56.53
N SER A 66 97.89 -20.07 -56.95
CA SER A 66 98.57 -18.81 -56.69
C SER A 66 97.71 -17.54 -56.74
N ALA A 67 97.94 -16.70 -55.74
CA ALA A 67 97.52 -15.31 -55.65
C ALA A 67 97.90 -14.49 -56.88
N ARG A 68 96.92 -13.75 -57.43
CA ARG A 68 97.07 -12.37 -57.91
C ARG A 68 95.70 -11.75 -58.20
N SER A 69 95.46 -10.61 -57.54
CA SER A 69 94.48 -9.55 -57.82
C SER A 69 92.99 -9.88 -57.79
N ASN A 70 92.41 -9.92 -56.59
CA ASN A 70 91.48 -8.90 -56.06
C ASN A 70 90.83 -9.50 -54.81
N GLU A 71 91.59 -9.50 -53.72
CA GLU A 71 91.06 -9.75 -52.38
C GLU A 71 90.18 -8.56 -52.02
N MET A 72 88.86 -8.73 -52.07
CA MET A 72 87.99 -7.86 -51.31
C MET A 72 88.06 -8.35 -49.86
N SER A 73 88.94 -7.72 -49.08
CA SER A 73 88.96 -7.86 -47.63
C SER A 73 87.55 -7.58 -47.10
N LEU A 74 87.01 -8.49 -46.29
CA LEU A 74 85.77 -8.33 -45.53
C LEU A 74 85.90 -7.17 -44.54
N THR A 75 85.91 -5.95 -45.07
CA THR A 75 85.92 -4.71 -44.30
C THR A 75 85.07 -3.68 -45.04
N LYS A 76 83.86 -3.48 -44.50
CA LYS A 76 82.92 -2.35 -44.71
C LYS A 76 82.11 -2.41 -46.02
N ARG A 77 80.79 -2.27 -46.03
CA ARG A 77 79.92 -1.42 -45.18
C ARG A 77 78.51 -2.02 -45.10
N THR A 78 78.05 -2.41 -43.91
CA THR A 78 76.63 -2.27 -43.56
C THR A 78 76.41 -0.84 -43.08
N THR A 79 75.42 -0.16 -43.67
CA THR A 79 74.85 1.02 -43.05
C THR A 79 74.13 0.60 -41.78
N THR A 80 74.79 0.69 -40.65
CA THR A 80 74.34 1.15 -39.31
C THR A 80 75.33 0.61 -38.28
N ASN A 81 75.73 1.48 -37.36
CA ASN A 81 76.74 1.20 -36.33
C ASN A 81 76.24 0.14 -35.34
N GLU A 82 76.50 -1.14 -35.57
CA GLU A 82 76.54 -2.15 -34.50
C GLU A 82 77.68 -3.15 -34.81
N LYS A 83 78.35 -3.62 -33.75
CA LYS A 83 79.59 -4.40 -33.81
C LYS A 83 79.35 -5.74 -34.50
N ASP A 84 80.29 -6.13 -35.36
CA ASP A 84 80.32 -7.45 -36.00
C ASP A 84 80.41 -8.58 -34.94
N GLU A 85 79.37 -9.40 -34.82
CA GLU A 85 79.50 -10.75 -34.26
C GLU A 85 79.82 -11.71 -35.41
N LEU A 86 81.05 -12.23 -35.39
CA LEU A 86 81.51 -13.29 -36.30
C LEU A 86 80.83 -14.62 -35.92
N LEU A 87 79.75 -14.97 -36.61
CA LEU A 87 79.15 -16.30 -36.54
C LEU A 87 79.65 -17.16 -37.70
N ASN A 88 80.39 -18.22 -37.35
CA ASN A 88 80.96 -19.21 -38.27
C ASN A 88 79.95 -20.35 -38.52
N ASP A 89 78.94 -20.12 -39.36
CA ASP A 89 78.10 -21.21 -39.88
C ASP A 89 78.39 -21.42 -41.38
N PRO A 90 78.91 -22.60 -41.80
CA PRO A 90 79.26 -22.86 -43.20
C PRO A 90 78.07 -22.93 -44.17
N ASP A 91 76.82 -23.00 -43.69
CA ASP A 91 75.61 -23.02 -44.53
C ASP A 91 74.89 -21.65 -44.63
N MET A 92 75.47 -20.59 -44.05
CA MET A 92 74.85 -19.26 -44.03
C MET A 92 74.96 -18.55 -45.39
N GLN A 93 73.82 -18.27 -46.02
CA GLN A 93 73.75 -17.37 -47.19
C GLN A 93 73.96 -15.93 -46.71
N LEU A 94 75.06 -15.29 -47.12
CA LEU A 94 75.31 -13.88 -46.78
C LEU A 94 74.32 -13.00 -47.56
N ILE A 95 73.43 -12.31 -46.85
CA ILE A 95 72.38 -11.45 -47.44
C ILE A 95 72.69 -9.97 -47.18
N GLU A 96 72.60 -9.15 -48.22
CA GLU A 96 72.66 -7.69 -48.16
C GLU A 96 71.33 -7.08 -48.65
N VAL A 97 70.83 -6.04 -47.97
CA VAL A 97 69.63 -5.30 -48.38
C VAL A 97 70.03 -3.92 -48.88
N ILE A 98 69.73 -3.64 -50.15
CA ILE A 98 70.11 -2.38 -50.81
C ILE A 98 68.87 -1.51 -50.94
N ARG A 99 68.86 -0.39 -50.22
CA ARG A 99 67.77 0.61 -50.20
C ARG A 99 67.97 1.69 -51.26
N GLY A 100 66.91 2.17 -51.88
CA GLY A 100 66.95 3.37 -52.73
C GLY A 100 67.05 4.69 -51.93
N PRO A 101 67.14 5.86 -52.60
CA PRO A 101 67.25 6.03 -54.05
C PRO A 101 68.70 5.89 -54.52
N GLN A 102 68.98 4.84 -55.30
CA GLN A 102 70.29 4.62 -55.92
C GLN A 102 70.15 3.67 -57.12
N ILE A 103 71.11 3.73 -58.03
CA ILE A 103 71.20 2.76 -59.13
C ILE A 103 72.13 1.64 -58.68
N TYR A 104 71.59 0.43 -58.60
CA TYR A 104 72.39 -0.73 -58.24
C TYR A 104 73.11 -1.29 -59.47
N HIS A 105 74.42 -1.40 -59.36
CA HIS A 105 75.28 -2.10 -60.30
C HIS A 105 75.77 -3.40 -59.66
N ILE A 106 75.63 -4.52 -60.37
CA ILE A 106 76.13 -5.80 -59.89
C ILE A 106 77.65 -5.70 -59.67
N SER A 107 78.08 -6.00 -58.45
CA SER A 107 79.50 -5.86 -58.07
C SER A 107 80.19 -7.21 -58.03
N ASN A 108 79.56 -8.24 -57.45
CA ASN A 108 80.08 -9.61 -57.46
C ASN A 108 79.35 -10.48 -58.51
N PRO A 109 80.08 -11.16 -59.41
CA PRO A 109 79.50 -11.98 -60.50
C PRO A 109 78.64 -13.17 -60.05
N TYR A 110 78.75 -13.56 -58.79
CA TYR A 110 78.06 -14.71 -58.21
C TYR A 110 76.84 -14.31 -57.37
N ASP A 111 76.58 -13.01 -57.22
CA ASP A 111 75.45 -12.52 -56.45
C ASP A 111 74.12 -12.87 -57.13
N GLN A 112 73.15 -13.30 -56.32
CA GLN A 112 71.78 -13.48 -56.74
C GLN A 112 70.95 -12.30 -56.23
N VAL A 113 70.41 -11.52 -57.16
CA VAL A 113 69.63 -10.33 -56.85
C VAL A 113 68.15 -10.68 -56.92
N SER A 114 67.38 -10.31 -55.90
CA SER A 114 65.93 -10.46 -55.90
C SER A 114 65.25 -9.47 -56.86
N GLU A 115 63.96 -9.70 -57.13
CA GLU A 115 63.11 -8.68 -57.74
C GLU A 115 63.03 -7.42 -56.86
N ILE A 116 62.67 -6.29 -57.48
CA ILE A 116 62.46 -5.01 -56.80
C ILE A 116 61.27 -5.15 -55.85
N ARG A 117 61.49 -4.89 -54.56
CA ARG A 117 60.47 -4.93 -53.52
C ARG A 117 60.16 -3.52 -53.03
N SER A 118 58.91 -3.28 -52.65
CA SER A 118 58.48 -2.03 -52.04
C SER A 118 58.68 -2.07 -50.53
N MET A 119 59.19 -0.98 -49.95
CA MET A 119 59.26 -0.77 -48.50
C MET A 119 57.86 -0.75 -47.88
N LEU A 120 57.77 -1.15 -46.62
CA LEU A 120 56.52 -1.24 -45.88
C LEU A 120 56.14 0.15 -45.36
N ASN A 121 55.00 0.68 -45.80
CA ASN A 121 54.51 1.97 -45.30
C ASN A 121 53.64 1.73 -44.04
N LEU A 122 54.19 2.05 -42.87
CA LEU A 122 53.47 1.99 -41.61
C LEU A 122 52.85 3.35 -41.31
N SER A 123 51.53 3.40 -41.19
CA SER A 123 50.83 4.61 -40.74
C SER A 123 51.04 4.87 -39.23
N ALA A 124 50.68 6.06 -38.75
CA ALA A 124 50.91 6.47 -37.35
C ALA A 124 50.22 5.60 -36.29
N THR A 125 49.23 4.78 -36.68
CA THR A 125 48.51 3.87 -35.79
C THR A 125 48.80 2.41 -36.09
N GLN A 126 49.77 2.12 -36.95
CA GLN A 126 50.12 0.76 -37.36
C GLN A 126 51.47 0.35 -36.79
N TYR A 127 51.60 -0.94 -36.54
CA TYR A 127 52.84 -1.58 -36.14
C TYR A 127 52.98 -2.93 -36.83
N VAL A 128 54.22 -3.42 -36.88
CA VAL A 128 54.53 -4.75 -37.38
C VAL A 128 55.49 -5.44 -36.43
N VAL A 129 55.26 -6.74 -36.21
CA VAL A 129 56.19 -7.59 -35.46
C VAL A 129 57.15 -8.22 -36.45
N ILE A 130 58.44 -8.10 -36.16
CA ILE A 130 59.51 -8.60 -37.01
C ILE A 130 60.23 -9.69 -36.24
N THR A 131 60.51 -10.80 -36.92
CA THR A 131 61.27 -11.91 -36.35
C THR A 131 62.57 -12.03 -37.10
N ASP A 132 63.69 -11.91 -36.41
CA ASP A 132 65.00 -12.19 -37.01
C ASP A 132 65.12 -13.70 -37.23
N ALA A 133 65.34 -14.11 -38.49
CA ALA A 133 65.48 -15.53 -38.85
C ALA A 133 66.75 -16.18 -38.27
N LEU A 134 67.77 -15.40 -37.88
CA LEU A 134 69.02 -15.92 -37.34
C LEU A 134 68.95 -16.19 -35.84
N THR A 135 68.46 -15.20 -35.09
CA THR A 135 68.42 -15.27 -33.63
C THR A 135 67.07 -15.74 -33.10
N GLY A 136 66.01 -15.68 -33.92
CA GLY A 136 64.63 -15.89 -33.49
C GLY A 136 64.09 -14.75 -32.62
N ALA A 137 64.85 -13.67 -32.42
CA ALA A 137 64.44 -12.53 -31.62
C ALA A 137 63.30 -11.78 -32.32
N LYS A 138 62.27 -11.39 -31.54
CA LYS A 138 61.16 -10.59 -32.05
C LYS A 138 61.35 -9.12 -31.67
N SER A 139 61.09 -8.22 -32.60
CA SER A 139 61.06 -6.77 -32.39
C SER A 139 59.76 -6.18 -32.94
N VAL A 140 59.43 -4.96 -32.51
CA VAL A 140 58.23 -4.23 -32.97
C VAL A 140 58.66 -2.91 -33.55
N GLU A 141 58.21 -2.64 -34.78
CA GLU A 141 58.42 -1.38 -35.46
C GLU A 141 57.07 -0.65 -35.58
N CYS A 142 57.02 0.62 -35.20
CA CYS A 142 55.81 1.44 -35.19
C CYS A 142 55.90 2.58 -36.20
N GLY A 143 54.77 2.94 -36.82
CA GLY A 143 54.71 4.12 -37.69
C GLY A 143 54.63 5.45 -36.93
N PRO A 144 54.62 6.60 -37.64
CA PRO A 144 54.63 6.71 -39.10
C PRO A 144 56.05 6.55 -39.67
N GLN A 145 56.29 5.48 -40.43
CA GLN A 145 57.61 5.19 -40.99
C GLN A 145 57.50 4.36 -42.27
N LEU A 146 58.37 4.64 -43.23
CA LEU A 146 58.62 3.76 -44.37
C LEU A 146 59.70 2.74 -43.95
N TYR A 147 59.26 1.57 -43.49
CA TYR A 147 60.12 0.54 -42.96
C TYR A 147 60.76 -0.29 -44.07
N CYS A 148 62.09 -0.42 -44.02
CA CYS A 148 62.86 -1.31 -44.87
C CYS A 148 63.41 -2.45 -44.00
N PRO A 149 63.08 -3.72 -44.29
CA PRO A 149 63.60 -4.85 -43.53
C PRO A 149 65.14 -4.90 -43.56
N LYS A 150 65.73 -5.29 -42.43
CA LYS A 150 67.16 -5.61 -42.31
C LYS A 150 67.44 -6.99 -42.93
N PRO A 151 68.72 -7.34 -43.17
CA PRO A 151 69.08 -8.71 -43.54
C PRO A 151 68.48 -9.72 -42.54
N TYR A 152 67.90 -10.80 -43.05
CA TYR A 152 67.29 -11.89 -42.28
C TYR A 152 66.00 -11.58 -41.52
N ASP A 153 65.46 -10.36 -41.62
CA ASP A 153 64.16 -10.02 -41.05
C ASP A 153 63.01 -10.75 -41.77
N GLN A 154 62.19 -11.45 -40.99
CA GLN A 154 60.88 -11.94 -41.41
C GLN A 154 59.80 -10.98 -40.90
N ILE A 155 59.14 -10.30 -41.84
CA ILE A 155 58.08 -9.33 -41.54
C ILE A 155 56.77 -10.08 -41.28
N GLY A 156 56.13 -9.81 -40.14
CA GLY A 156 54.78 -10.29 -39.84
C GLY A 156 53.67 -9.50 -40.54
N GLU A 157 52.42 -9.73 -40.14
CA GLU A 157 51.28 -8.96 -40.65
C GLU A 157 51.27 -7.53 -40.08
N ILE A 158 50.83 -6.56 -40.88
CA ILE A 158 50.61 -5.19 -40.41
C ILE A 158 49.39 -5.19 -39.49
N GLN A 159 49.55 -4.73 -38.26
CA GLN A 159 48.49 -4.65 -37.25
C GLN A 159 48.25 -3.19 -36.84
N ASN A 160 47.04 -2.91 -36.36
CA ASN A 160 46.71 -1.61 -35.80
C ASN A 160 46.96 -1.61 -34.28
N MET A 161 47.53 -0.52 -33.78
CA MET A 161 47.66 -0.26 -32.35
C MET A 161 46.28 -0.24 -31.68
N TYR A 162 46.25 -0.59 -30.39
CA TYR A 162 45.01 -0.66 -29.64
C TYR A 162 44.64 0.72 -29.12
N ASN A 163 43.58 1.32 -29.67
CA ASN A 163 43.07 2.60 -29.21
C ASN A 163 42.12 2.40 -28.03
N LEU A 164 42.62 2.59 -26.80
CA LEU A 164 41.84 2.44 -25.58
C LEU A 164 41.13 3.75 -25.27
N SER A 165 39.80 3.71 -25.18
CA SER A 165 39.01 4.85 -24.72
C SER A 165 39.22 5.12 -23.22
N SER A 166 38.73 6.25 -22.71
CA SER A 166 38.77 6.57 -21.27
C SER A 166 37.96 5.61 -20.38
N THR A 167 37.14 4.75 -20.97
CA THR A 167 36.27 3.78 -20.27
C THR A 167 36.66 2.34 -20.56
N GLN A 168 37.84 2.12 -21.16
CA GLN A 168 38.29 0.81 -21.59
C GLN A 168 39.71 0.49 -21.10
N TYR A 169 39.94 -0.79 -20.83
CA TYR A 169 41.24 -1.33 -20.47
C TYR A 169 41.46 -2.68 -21.16
N VAL A 170 42.72 -3.08 -21.24
CA VAL A 170 43.13 -4.40 -21.77
C VAL A 170 44.09 -5.05 -20.79
N ILE A 171 44.06 -6.39 -20.74
CA ILE A 171 45.04 -7.17 -19.99
C ILE A 171 46.06 -7.69 -21.00
N VAL A 172 47.31 -7.36 -20.76
CA VAL A 172 48.45 -7.74 -21.59
C VAL A 172 49.20 -8.84 -20.86
N THR A 173 49.40 -9.98 -21.53
CA THR A 173 50.19 -11.09 -21.02
C THR A 173 51.48 -11.18 -21.83
N ASP A 174 52.62 -11.04 -21.18
CA ASP A 174 53.92 -11.27 -21.81
C ASP A 174 54.09 -12.79 -21.98
N GLU A 175 54.21 -13.27 -23.22
CA GLU A 175 54.39 -14.69 -23.53
C GLU A 175 55.76 -15.23 -23.10
N SER A 176 56.76 -14.36 -22.93
CA SER A 176 58.11 -14.76 -22.55
C SER A 176 58.27 -15.00 -21.05
N THR A 177 57.60 -14.18 -20.23
CA THR A 177 57.67 -14.24 -18.76
C THR A 177 56.41 -14.83 -18.13
N GLY A 178 55.27 -14.77 -18.82
CA GLY A 178 53.95 -15.08 -18.28
C GLY A 178 53.32 -13.94 -17.47
N ASP A 179 54.02 -12.80 -17.32
CA ASP A 179 53.55 -11.68 -16.51
C ASP A 179 52.32 -11.01 -17.14
N ARG A 180 51.29 -10.77 -16.33
CA ARG A 180 50.07 -10.07 -16.76
C ARG A 180 50.04 -8.65 -16.22
N LYS A 181 49.67 -7.69 -17.07
CA LYS A 181 49.55 -6.27 -16.71
C LYS A 181 48.25 -5.70 -17.27
N SER A 182 47.56 -4.89 -16.47
CA SER A 182 46.38 -4.16 -16.92
C SER A 182 46.80 -2.79 -17.45
N VAL A 183 46.36 -2.46 -18.66
CA VAL A 183 46.63 -1.17 -19.31
C VAL A 183 45.33 -0.39 -19.43
N ASN A 184 45.27 0.71 -18.71
CA ASN A 184 44.13 1.62 -18.62
C ASN A 184 44.19 2.69 -19.73
N GLY A 185 43.04 3.02 -20.33
CA GLY A 185 42.90 4.18 -21.21
C GLY A 185 42.74 5.52 -20.46
N PRO A 186 42.65 6.65 -21.16
CA PRO A 186 42.72 6.81 -22.62
C PRO A 186 44.17 6.77 -23.13
N LYS A 187 44.50 5.79 -23.97
CA LYS A 187 45.86 5.62 -24.49
C LYS A 187 45.87 4.83 -25.79
N LEU A 188 46.67 5.29 -26.75
CA LEU A 188 47.06 4.45 -27.89
C LEU A 188 48.14 3.47 -27.42
N PHE A 189 47.76 2.21 -27.24
CA PHE A 189 48.63 1.17 -26.70
C PHE A 189 49.34 0.41 -27.83
N LEU A 190 50.67 0.42 -27.76
CA LEU A 190 51.56 -0.38 -28.59
C LEU A 190 52.03 -1.61 -27.80
N PRO A 191 51.67 -2.84 -28.20
CA PRO A 191 52.19 -4.07 -27.59
C PRO A 191 53.69 -4.22 -27.83
N LYS A 192 54.40 -4.82 -26.88
CA LYS A 192 55.79 -5.27 -27.09
C LYS A 192 55.84 -6.54 -27.95
N ALA A 193 57.05 -6.93 -28.35
CA ALA A 193 57.29 -8.06 -29.26
C ALA A 193 56.77 -9.43 -28.79
N TYR A 194 56.65 -9.61 -27.48
CA TYR A 194 56.15 -10.84 -26.84
C TYR A 194 54.82 -10.62 -26.12
N ASP A 195 54.21 -9.44 -26.24
CA ASP A 195 52.95 -9.13 -25.56
C ASP A 195 51.76 -9.71 -26.32
N LYS A 196 50.95 -10.51 -25.63
CA LYS A 196 49.63 -10.94 -26.09
C LYS A 196 48.55 -10.10 -25.42
N VAL A 197 47.77 -9.39 -26.22
CA VAL A 197 46.67 -8.53 -25.74
C VAL A 197 45.37 -9.33 -25.64
N SER A 198 44.65 -9.18 -24.52
CA SER A 198 43.31 -9.74 -24.33
C SER A 198 42.25 -9.00 -25.15
N LYS A 199 40.99 -9.42 -25.04
CA LYS A 199 39.85 -8.62 -25.51
C LYS A 199 39.82 -7.29 -24.74
N MET A 200 39.26 -6.26 -25.38
CA MET A 200 38.99 -4.97 -24.73
C MET A 200 37.88 -5.14 -23.69
N HIS A 201 38.16 -4.70 -22.46
CA HIS A 201 37.23 -4.72 -21.34
C HIS A 201 36.77 -3.30 -21.04
N ASN A 202 35.49 -3.16 -20.66
CA ASN A 202 34.97 -1.89 -20.18
C ASN A 202 35.20 -1.76 -18.67
N TYR A 203 35.41 -0.54 -18.20
CA TYR A 203 35.46 -0.25 -16.76
C TYR A 203 34.14 -0.65 -16.10
N ILE A 204 34.23 -1.10 -14.86
CA ILE A 204 33.07 -1.40 -14.03
C ILE A 204 32.59 -0.07 -13.45
N VAL A 205 31.31 0.25 -13.68
CA VAL A 205 30.67 1.45 -13.18
C VAL A 205 29.67 1.04 -12.10
N LEU A 206 29.92 1.48 -10.86
CA LEU A 206 29.03 1.25 -9.73
C LEU A 206 28.30 2.55 -9.37
N ASN A 207 26.97 2.48 -9.25
CA ASN A 207 26.15 3.59 -8.75
C ASN A 207 26.24 3.75 -7.22
N HIS A 208 25.72 4.86 -6.67
CA HIS A 208 25.70 5.18 -5.24
C HIS A 208 25.01 4.15 -4.32
N ALA A 209 24.25 3.22 -4.90
CA ALA A 209 23.53 2.16 -4.22
C ALA A 209 23.93 0.78 -4.75
N GLN A 210 25.11 0.63 -5.33
CA GLN A 210 25.61 -0.63 -5.87
C GLN A 210 26.98 -0.98 -5.29
N TYR A 211 27.23 -2.29 -5.22
CA TYR A 211 28.52 -2.85 -4.85
C TYR A 211 28.82 -4.10 -5.68
N CYS A 212 30.09 -4.47 -5.77
CA CYS A 212 30.50 -5.75 -6.33
C CYS A 212 31.58 -6.39 -5.48
N ARG A 213 31.75 -7.71 -5.66
CA ARG A 213 32.77 -8.50 -5.01
C ARG A 213 33.84 -8.86 -6.03
N VAL A 214 35.08 -8.51 -5.73
CA VAL A 214 36.24 -8.79 -6.57
C VAL A 214 37.09 -9.83 -5.87
N ILE A 215 37.52 -10.86 -6.61
CA ILE A 215 38.46 -11.87 -6.16
C ILE A 215 39.70 -11.84 -7.03
N ASP A 216 40.86 -11.79 -6.40
CA ASP A 216 42.13 -12.05 -7.06
C ASP A 216 42.31 -13.57 -7.23
N THR A 217 42.36 -14.03 -8.47
CA THR A 217 42.51 -15.45 -8.82
C THR A 217 43.87 -16.04 -8.46
N HIS A 218 44.90 -15.21 -8.28
CA HIS A 218 46.25 -15.66 -7.96
C HIS A 218 46.46 -15.76 -6.44
N THR A 219 45.98 -14.79 -5.68
CA THR A 219 46.17 -14.72 -4.22
C THR A 219 44.98 -15.25 -3.42
N GLY A 220 43.79 -15.32 -4.04
CA GLY A 220 42.53 -15.62 -3.36
C GLY A 220 42.01 -14.47 -2.49
N ILE A 221 42.68 -13.31 -2.49
CA ILE A 221 42.25 -12.15 -1.70
C ILE A 221 40.96 -11.59 -2.29
N MET A 222 39.94 -11.45 -1.44
CA MET A 222 38.65 -10.89 -1.82
C MET A 222 38.50 -9.47 -1.26
N ARG A 223 37.95 -8.55 -2.07
CA ARG A 223 37.58 -7.20 -1.63
C ARG A 223 36.24 -6.76 -2.18
N ILE A 224 35.57 -5.88 -1.44
CA ILE A 224 34.26 -5.33 -1.79
C ILE A 224 34.48 -3.90 -2.28
N GLU A 225 34.05 -3.63 -3.51
CA GLU A 225 34.05 -2.29 -4.08
C GLU A 225 32.64 -1.71 -3.98
N LYS A 226 32.53 -0.49 -3.44
CA LYS A 226 31.24 0.20 -3.21
C LYS A 226 31.16 1.43 -4.10
N GLY A 227 30.01 1.69 -4.71
CA GLY A 227 29.81 2.89 -5.50
C GLY A 227 29.59 4.16 -4.65
N PRO A 228 29.62 5.36 -5.27
CA PRO A 228 29.83 5.61 -6.69
C PRO A 228 31.32 5.51 -7.08
N GLN A 229 31.66 4.57 -7.96
CA GLN A 229 33.05 4.35 -8.35
C GLN A 229 33.11 3.74 -9.74
N THR A 230 34.08 4.20 -10.53
CA THR A 230 34.42 3.62 -11.83
C THR A 230 35.85 3.11 -11.74
N PHE A 231 36.05 1.81 -11.94
CA PHE A 231 37.37 1.20 -11.80
C PHE A 231 37.57 0.06 -12.82
N SER A 232 38.82 -0.28 -13.08
CA SER A 232 39.21 -1.44 -13.89
C SER A 232 39.68 -2.59 -13.00
N LEU A 233 39.52 -3.82 -13.48
CA LEU A 233 40.06 -4.98 -12.78
C LEU A 233 41.58 -5.05 -12.97
N GLY A 234 42.25 -5.51 -11.92
CA GLY A 234 43.65 -5.90 -11.96
C GLY A 234 43.89 -7.09 -12.91
N PRO A 235 45.16 -7.40 -13.23
CA PRO A 235 45.53 -8.42 -14.21
C PRO A 235 45.11 -9.86 -13.82
N TYR A 236 44.91 -10.11 -12.54
CA TYR A 236 44.49 -11.40 -11.98
C TYR A 236 43.13 -11.32 -11.28
N GLU A 237 42.45 -10.19 -11.36
CA GLU A 237 41.18 -9.98 -10.67
C GLU A 237 40.00 -10.38 -11.54
N SER A 238 38.97 -10.92 -10.89
CA SER A 238 37.70 -11.25 -11.51
C SER A 238 36.54 -10.84 -10.62
N LEU A 239 35.39 -10.59 -11.23
CA LEU A 239 34.15 -10.39 -10.49
C LEU A 239 33.62 -11.73 -10.01
N MET A 240 33.17 -11.77 -8.76
CA MET A 240 32.49 -12.94 -8.23
C MET A 240 31.03 -12.92 -8.67
N ASP A 241 30.65 -13.93 -9.45
CA ASP A 241 29.27 -14.16 -9.87
C ASP A 241 28.53 -14.99 -8.82
N VAL A 242 27.42 -14.46 -8.31
CA VAL A 242 26.46 -15.20 -7.48
C VAL A 242 25.15 -15.25 -8.27
N ASP A 243 24.68 -16.45 -8.60
CA ASP A 243 23.45 -16.67 -9.36
C ASP A 243 23.38 -15.91 -10.71
N GLY A 244 24.54 -15.71 -11.36
CA GLY A 244 24.64 -15.01 -12.65
C GLY A 244 24.63 -13.48 -12.54
N GLN A 245 24.70 -12.93 -11.33
CA GLN A 245 24.79 -11.51 -11.06
C GLN A 245 26.13 -11.16 -10.37
N SER A 246 26.84 -10.17 -10.90
CA SER A 246 28.13 -9.71 -10.37
C SER A 246 28.07 -8.32 -9.71
N ILE A 247 27.00 -7.56 -9.96
CA ILE A 247 26.74 -6.24 -9.39
C ILE A 247 25.45 -6.31 -8.58
N PHE A 248 25.54 -5.96 -7.30
CA PHE A 248 24.46 -6.07 -6.33
C PHE A 248 24.05 -4.70 -5.82
N ASP A 249 22.77 -4.56 -5.45
CA ASP A 249 22.29 -3.34 -4.81
C ASP A 249 22.57 -3.37 -3.30
N VAL A 250 22.94 -2.20 -2.78
CA VAL A 250 23.17 -1.96 -1.35
C VAL A 250 21.83 -1.98 -0.64
N ILE A 251 21.75 -2.72 0.46
CA ILE A 251 20.50 -2.88 1.20
C ILE A 251 20.39 -1.72 2.19
N ASN A 252 19.37 -0.90 2.07
CA ASN A 252 19.13 0.19 3.02
C ASN A 252 18.41 -0.34 4.26
N ILE A 253 19.09 -0.32 5.41
CA ILE A 253 18.50 -0.56 6.72
C ILE A 253 18.04 0.79 7.25
N ASP A 254 16.74 0.92 7.50
CA ASP A 254 16.13 2.11 8.07
C ASP A 254 15.47 1.77 9.41
N THR A 255 14.62 2.65 9.93
CA THR A 255 13.89 2.39 11.18
C THR A 255 12.80 1.33 11.03
N GLU A 256 12.37 1.02 9.81
CA GLU A 256 11.26 0.10 9.52
C GLU A 256 11.72 -1.23 8.91
N ASN A 257 12.95 -1.32 8.41
CA ASN A 257 13.49 -2.45 7.68
C ASN A 257 14.79 -2.89 8.33
N GLY A 258 14.81 -4.13 8.85
CA GLY A 258 16.00 -4.84 9.29
C GLY A 258 16.43 -5.86 8.26
N VAL A 259 17.70 -6.29 8.31
CA VAL A 259 18.23 -7.31 7.38
C VAL A 259 18.62 -8.55 8.15
N LEU A 260 18.08 -9.69 7.72
CA LEU A 260 18.45 -11.00 8.23
C LEU A 260 19.60 -11.55 7.38
N VAL A 261 20.72 -11.86 8.05
CA VAL A 261 21.89 -12.46 7.44
C VAL A 261 22.24 -13.78 8.11
N LYS A 262 22.83 -14.70 7.35
CA LYS A 262 23.46 -15.90 7.88
C LYS A 262 24.96 -15.68 7.94
N ASN A 263 25.55 -15.86 9.11
CA ASN A 263 26.99 -15.95 9.23
C ASN A 263 27.45 -17.32 8.68
N LEU A 264 28.33 -17.32 7.69
CA LEU A 264 28.83 -18.51 7.00
C LEU A 264 29.85 -19.30 7.84
N ASP A 265 30.57 -18.63 8.75
CA ASP A 265 31.57 -19.28 9.60
C ASP A 265 30.90 -20.06 10.73
N THR A 266 29.90 -19.46 11.37
CA THR A 266 29.20 -20.05 12.52
C THR A 266 27.91 -20.78 12.13
N GLY A 267 27.34 -20.49 10.96
CA GLY A 267 26.04 -20.98 10.52
C GLY A 267 24.84 -20.32 11.19
N ILE A 268 25.07 -19.36 12.10
CA ILE A 268 24.03 -18.69 12.89
C ILE A 268 23.42 -17.53 12.09
N ASN A 269 22.11 -17.38 12.20
CA ASN A 269 21.38 -16.25 11.63
C ASN A 269 21.40 -15.06 12.59
N GLU A 270 21.69 -13.87 12.06
CA GLU A 270 21.76 -12.61 12.79
C GLU A 270 20.82 -11.59 12.13
N LEU A 271 20.12 -10.81 12.96
CA LEU A 271 19.26 -9.72 12.49
C LEU A 271 19.95 -8.38 12.78
N ILE A 272 20.23 -7.63 11.72
CA ILE A 272 20.85 -6.31 11.80
C ILE A 272 19.75 -5.25 11.68
N THR A 273 19.60 -4.43 12.72
CA THR A 273 18.56 -3.40 12.82
C THR A 273 19.11 -1.97 12.91
N THR A 274 20.42 -1.81 12.99
CA THR A 274 21.06 -0.49 13.09
C THR A 274 20.92 0.25 11.76
N PRO A 275 20.31 1.46 11.72
CA PRO A 275 20.10 2.20 10.47
C PRO A 275 21.43 2.47 9.75
N GLN A 276 21.61 1.86 8.59
CA GLN A 276 22.82 1.98 7.79
C GLN A 276 22.60 1.47 6.36
N LYS A 277 23.50 1.87 5.46
CA LYS A 277 23.64 1.21 4.16
C LYS A 277 24.38 -0.10 4.36
N PHE A 278 23.67 -1.21 4.30
CA PHE A 278 24.20 -2.53 4.60
C PHE A 278 24.70 -3.24 3.34
N ILE A 279 25.94 -3.72 3.43
CA ILE A 279 26.57 -4.57 2.43
C ILE A 279 27.03 -5.84 3.15
N PRO A 280 26.51 -7.02 2.78
CA PRO A 280 26.93 -8.26 3.41
C PRO A 280 28.43 -8.51 3.22
N SER A 281 29.14 -8.80 4.31
CA SER A 281 30.54 -9.23 4.28
C SER A 281 30.72 -10.56 3.52
N PHE A 282 31.95 -10.96 3.24
CA PHE A 282 32.26 -12.26 2.64
C PHE A 282 31.83 -13.45 3.50
N THR A 283 31.80 -13.26 4.82
CA THR A 283 31.36 -14.25 5.81
C THR A 283 29.86 -14.15 6.10
N GLN A 284 29.13 -13.28 5.41
CA GLN A 284 27.70 -13.09 5.59
C GLN A 284 26.95 -13.35 4.29
N ALA A 285 25.96 -14.22 4.36
CA ALA A 285 24.99 -14.44 3.30
C ALA A 285 23.69 -13.69 3.63
N PHE A 286 23.21 -12.91 2.67
CA PHE A 286 21.90 -12.27 2.77
C PHE A 286 20.78 -13.32 2.70
N ILE A 287 19.77 -13.21 3.56
CA ILE A 287 18.58 -14.07 3.53
C ILE A 287 17.36 -13.26 3.07
N GLU A 288 16.95 -12.28 3.87
CA GLU A 288 15.72 -11.52 3.65
C GLU A 288 15.75 -10.16 4.35
N ILE A 289 14.86 -9.25 3.91
CA ILE A 289 14.57 -7.99 4.59
C ILE A 289 13.35 -8.21 5.49
N ARG A 290 13.49 -7.93 6.79
CA ARG A 290 12.41 -8.04 7.79
C ARG A 290 11.84 -6.67 8.11
N LYS A 291 10.53 -6.53 7.94
CA LYS A 291 9.82 -5.31 8.30
C LYS A 291 9.53 -5.24 9.79
N LEU A 292 9.57 -4.03 10.34
CA LEU A 292 9.22 -3.72 11.72
C LEU A 292 7.72 -3.93 11.89
N ILE A 293 7.35 -4.76 12.84
CA ILE A 293 5.96 -4.97 13.22
C ILE A 293 5.58 -3.88 14.20
N LYS A 294 4.57 -3.09 13.85
CA LYS A 294 3.94 -2.11 14.73
C LYS A 294 2.65 -2.72 15.28
N LEU A 295 2.44 -2.66 16.59
CA LEU A 295 1.23 -3.09 17.26
C LEU A 295 0.45 -1.87 17.77
N ALA A 296 -0.86 -1.87 17.58
CA ALA A 296 -1.73 -0.91 18.24
C ALA A 296 -1.82 -1.19 19.76
N PRO A 297 -2.19 -0.20 20.60
CA PRO A 297 -2.27 -0.40 22.06
C PRO A 297 -3.15 -1.56 22.53
N TYR A 298 -4.15 -1.94 21.74
CA TYR A 298 -5.07 -3.04 22.03
C TYR A 298 -4.72 -4.34 21.28
N GLU A 299 -3.65 -4.34 20.49
CA GLU A 299 -3.18 -5.52 19.77
C GLU A 299 -2.08 -6.22 20.55
N ASN A 300 -2.19 -7.54 20.58
CA ASN A 300 -1.17 -8.43 21.10
C ASN A 300 -0.76 -9.42 20.02
N MET A 301 0.50 -9.84 20.08
CA MET A 301 1.05 -10.85 19.19
C MET A 301 1.86 -11.84 20.01
N ILE A 302 1.84 -13.10 19.61
CA ILE A 302 2.66 -14.14 20.25
C ILE A 302 3.72 -14.58 19.26
N LEU A 303 4.96 -14.65 19.75
CA LEU A 303 6.08 -15.22 19.01
C LEU A 303 6.44 -16.56 19.65
N ILE A 304 6.75 -17.55 18.85
CA ILE A 304 7.33 -18.81 19.31
C ILE A 304 8.83 -18.74 19.06
N ASP A 305 9.61 -18.96 20.11
CA ASP A 305 11.07 -19.05 20.02
C ASP A 305 11.52 -20.46 19.56
N LYS A 306 12.80 -20.62 19.26
CA LYS A 306 13.42 -21.89 18.83
C LYS A 306 13.15 -23.07 19.78
N ASP A 307 13.01 -22.79 21.07
CA ASP A 307 12.79 -23.78 22.13
C ASP A 307 11.29 -24.08 22.33
N GLY A 308 10.41 -23.49 21.51
CA GLY A 308 8.96 -23.63 21.62
C GLY A 308 8.31 -22.72 22.67
N HIS A 309 9.07 -21.84 23.33
CA HIS A 309 8.54 -20.92 24.32
C HIS A 309 7.73 -19.78 23.69
N HIS A 310 6.57 -19.47 24.27
CA HIS A 310 5.70 -18.39 23.83
C HIS A 310 6.15 -17.05 24.43
N ILE A 311 6.51 -16.10 23.58
CA ILE A 311 6.88 -14.73 23.94
C ILE A 311 5.71 -13.82 23.60
N LEU A 312 5.06 -13.25 24.62
CA LEU A 312 3.97 -12.31 24.46
C LEU A 312 4.49 -10.91 24.16
N LYS A 313 3.99 -10.30 23.09
CA LYS A 313 4.23 -8.90 22.72
C LYS A 313 2.93 -8.13 22.80
N ASN A 314 2.93 -7.05 23.58
CA ASN A 314 1.74 -6.23 23.82
C ASN A 314 1.97 -4.81 23.32
N GLY A 315 1.06 -4.27 22.51
CA GLY A 315 1.24 -2.96 21.89
C GLY A 315 1.32 -1.76 22.85
N LEU A 316 0.92 -1.90 24.13
CA LEU A 316 1.17 -0.87 25.15
C LEU A 316 2.64 -0.78 25.52
N LYS A 317 3.33 -1.92 25.65
CA LYS A 317 4.74 -2.00 26.08
C LYS A 317 5.69 -2.08 24.89
N ASP A 318 5.41 -2.99 23.96
CA ASP A 318 6.18 -3.29 22.76
C ASP A 318 5.46 -2.71 21.52
N LYS A 319 5.40 -1.37 21.44
CA LYS A 319 4.73 -0.67 20.30
C LYS A 319 5.24 -1.11 18.94
N SER A 320 6.54 -1.40 18.85
CA SER A 320 7.16 -1.85 17.61
C SER A 320 8.37 -2.73 17.89
N PHE A 321 8.50 -3.82 17.13
CA PHE A 321 9.63 -4.73 17.25
C PHE A 321 9.88 -5.48 15.93
N PHE A 322 11.08 -6.03 15.80
CA PHE A 322 11.40 -6.98 14.75
C PHE A 322 11.27 -8.41 15.27
N ILE A 323 10.95 -9.34 14.39
CA ILE A 323 11.03 -10.77 14.68
C ILE A 323 12.49 -11.17 14.62
N TYR A 324 13.04 -11.71 15.71
CA TYR A 324 14.44 -12.15 15.77
C TYR A 324 14.67 -13.47 15.00
N PRO A 325 15.93 -13.83 14.72
CA PRO A 325 16.24 -15.11 14.11
C PRO A 325 15.62 -16.27 14.90
N TYR A 326 15.13 -17.29 14.18
CA TYR A 326 14.47 -18.48 14.75
C TYR A 326 13.16 -18.24 15.51
N GLN A 327 12.68 -17.00 15.59
CA GLN A 327 11.33 -16.70 16.07
C GLN A 327 10.33 -16.78 14.92
N GLN A 328 9.14 -17.28 15.24
CA GLN A 328 8.01 -17.34 14.31
C GLN A 328 6.77 -16.73 14.95
N VAL A 329 5.92 -16.11 14.13
CA VAL A 329 4.64 -15.58 14.61
C VAL A 329 3.69 -16.74 14.85
N TYR A 330 3.11 -16.80 16.05
CA TYR A 330 2.05 -17.75 16.36
C TYR A 330 0.76 -17.30 15.68
N LYS A 331 0.10 -18.26 15.02
CA LYS A 331 -1.10 -18.04 14.23
C LYS A 331 -2.17 -19.01 14.70
N GLN A 332 -3.39 -18.51 14.84
CA GLN A 332 -4.58 -19.32 15.06
C GLN A 332 -5.53 -19.22 13.89
N PHE A 333 -6.38 -20.23 13.74
CA PHE A 333 -7.44 -20.25 12.74
C PHE A 333 -8.76 -20.23 13.49
N TRP A 334 -9.47 -19.12 13.41
CA TRP A 334 -10.74 -18.93 14.10
C TRP A 334 -11.89 -19.16 13.13
N SER A 335 -12.85 -19.99 13.50
CA SER A 335 -14.05 -20.20 12.70
C SER A 335 -14.84 -18.90 12.58
N ASN A 336 -15.36 -18.58 11.40
CA ASN A 336 -16.17 -17.36 11.19
C ASN A 336 -17.53 -17.64 10.50
N ASP A 337 -17.89 -18.91 10.31
CA ASP A 337 -19.18 -19.26 9.73
C ASP A 337 -20.34 -19.00 10.69
N LEU A 338 -21.46 -18.52 10.14
CA LEU A 338 -22.75 -18.40 10.83
C LEU A 338 -23.21 -19.73 11.45
N LYS A 339 -23.01 -20.86 10.76
CA LYS A 339 -23.44 -22.20 11.22
C LYS A 339 -22.35 -22.98 11.94
N LYS A 340 -21.11 -22.49 11.93
CA LYS A 340 -19.91 -23.15 12.47
C LYS A 340 -19.65 -24.56 11.94
N ASP A 341 -19.94 -24.78 10.65
CA ASP A 341 -19.60 -26.03 9.94
C ASP A 341 -18.09 -26.13 9.56
N HIS A 342 -17.22 -25.23 10.06
CA HIS A 342 -15.79 -25.15 9.76
C HIS A 342 -15.47 -24.99 8.27
N ARG A 343 -16.35 -24.35 7.51
CA ARG A 343 -16.20 -24.08 6.07
C ARG A 343 -15.41 -22.81 5.79
N SER A 344 -15.44 -21.84 6.72
CA SER A 344 -14.60 -20.65 6.68
C SER A 344 -13.92 -20.41 8.03
N THR A 345 -12.60 -20.28 7.95
CA THR A 345 -11.74 -19.90 9.05
C THR A 345 -10.97 -18.63 8.68
N VAL A 346 -10.70 -17.81 9.68
CA VAL A 346 -9.91 -16.60 9.57
C VAL A 346 -8.58 -16.86 10.26
N GLU A 347 -7.48 -16.63 9.54
CA GLU A 347 -6.14 -16.67 10.13
C GLU A 347 -5.93 -15.41 10.97
N VAL A 348 -5.61 -15.61 12.25
CA VAL A 348 -5.39 -14.54 13.22
C VAL A 348 -3.97 -14.66 13.77
N ASP A 349 -3.17 -13.64 13.47
CA ASP A 349 -1.81 -13.46 14.01
C ASP A 349 -1.75 -12.31 15.03
N ARG A 350 -2.66 -11.34 14.91
CA ARG A 350 -2.83 -10.19 15.82
C ARG A 350 -4.12 -10.32 16.60
N PHE A 351 -3.99 -10.44 17.91
CA PHE A 351 -5.10 -10.62 18.83
C PHE A 351 -5.55 -9.26 19.37
N ASP A 352 -6.76 -8.85 18.99
CA ASP A 352 -7.39 -7.62 19.49
C ASP A 352 -8.06 -7.86 20.84
N THR A 353 -7.70 -7.09 21.87
CA THR A 353 -8.29 -7.19 23.20
C THR A 353 -9.52 -6.31 23.39
N ARG A 354 -10.00 -5.60 22.38
CA ARG A 354 -11.25 -4.84 22.47
C ARG A 354 -12.45 -5.78 22.44
N ASN A 355 -13.63 -5.22 22.72
CA ASN A 355 -14.88 -5.94 22.60
C ASN A 355 -15.10 -6.33 21.14
N GLN A 356 -15.27 -7.62 20.92
CA GLN A 356 -15.60 -8.22 19.65
C GLN A 356 -17.02 -8.77 19.71
N TYR A 357 -17.60 -9.01 18.55
CA TYR A 357 -18.89 -9.68 18.43
C TYR A 357 -18.83 -10.73 17.33
N MET A 358 -19.73 -11.70 17.42
CA MET A 358 -19.82 -12.78 16.47
C MET A 358 -21.26 -13.29 16.40
N ASP A 359 -21.73 -13.55 15.18
CA ASP A 359 -23.11 -13.93 14.90
C ASP A 359 -23.21 -15.40 14.52
N TYR A 360 -24.17 -16.11 15.14
CA TYR A 360 -24.38 -17.53 14.97
C TYR A 360 -25.84 -17.89 14.76
N GLU A 361 -26.06 -18.88 13.90
CA GLU A 361 -27.34 -19.53 13.67
C GLU A 361 -27.24 -20.98 14.16
N PHE A 362 -28.11 -21.37 15.10
CA PHE A 362 -28.20 -22.77 15.49
C PHE A 362 -29.63 -23.23 15.73
N LEU A 363 -29.82 -24.53 15.51
CA LEU A 363 -31.09 -25.21 15.70
C LEU A 363 -31.23 -25.64 17.17
N VAL A 364 -32.31 -25.23 17.81
CA VAL A 364 -32.75 -25.71 19.12
C VAL A 364 -34.09 -26.42 19.00
N ARG A 365 -34.37 -27.28 19.98
CA ARG A 365 -35.62 -28.02 20.07
C ARG A 365 -36.25 -27.78 21.44
N THR A 366 -37.51 -27.38 21.44
CA THR A 366 -38.31 -27.13 22.64
C THR A 366 -38.88 -28.42 23.23
N ALA A 367 -39.46 -28.35 24.43
CA ALA A 367 -40.05 -29.50 25.12
C ALA A 367 -41.19 -30.18 24.33
N ASP A 368 -41.93 -29.41 23.53
CA ASP A 368 -42.98 -29.86 22.61
C ASP A 368 -42.44 -30.33 21.24
N ASN A 369 -41.13 -30.60 21.14
CA ASN A 369 -40.45 -31.13 19.96
C ASN A 369 -40.56 -30.23 18.71
N VAL A 370 -40.71 -28.92 18.90
CA VAL A 370 -40.67 -27.93 17.80
C VAL A 370 -39.23 -27.49 17.56
N GLU A 371 -38.81 -27.51 16.30
CA GLU A 371 -37.48 -27.06 15.88
C GLU A 371 -37.49 -25.55 15.61
N ILE A 372 -36.68 -24.81 16.37
CA ILE A 372 -36.53 -23.36 16.27
C ILE A 372 -35.09 -23.05 15.89
N ILE A 373 -34.94 -22.23 14.85
CA ILE A 373 -33.68 -21.61 14.44
C ILE A 373 -33.53 -20.32 15.25
N LEU A 374 -32.41 -20.20 15.95
CA LEU A 374 -32.03 -19.02 16.71
C LEU A 374 -30.85 -18.33 16.05
N ASP A 375 -31.03 -17.04 15.77
CA ASP A 375 -29.98 -16.14 15.34
C ASP A 375 -29.50 -15.37 16.58
N VAL A 376 -28.24 -15.58 16.97
CA VAL A 376 -27.65 -15.11 18.23
C VAL A 376 -26.37 -14.35 17.94
N SER A 377 -26.22 -13.17 18.54
CA SER A 377 -24.98 -12.41 18.54
C SER A 377 -24.33 -12.48 19.92
N ILE A 378 -23.04 -12.82 19.97
CA ILE A 378 -22.28 -12.93 21.22
C ILE A 378 -21.22 -11.85 21.23
N PHE A 379 -21.27 -10.98 22.24
CA PHE A 379 -20.25 -9.96 22.49
C PHE A 379 -19.25 -10.48 23.52
N TRP A 380 -17.98 -10.52 23.16
CA TRP A 380 -16.92 -11.11 23.98
C TRP A 380 -15.63 -10.31 23.87
N GLN A 381 -14.67 -10.58 24.76
CA GLN A 381 -13.39 -9.90 24.82
C GLN A 381 -12.30 -10.86 25.30
N ILE A 382 -11.08 -10.69 24.80
CA ILE A 382 -9.90 -11.41 25.30
C ILE A 382 -9.40 -10.69 26.56
N THR A 383 -9.38 -11.40 27.69
CA THR A 383 -8.87 -10.89 28.98
C THR A 383 -7.43 -11.34 29.22
N ASP A 384 -7.11 -12.60 28.92
CA ASP A 384 -5.78 -13.18 29.08
C ASP A 384 -5.41 -14.00 27.84
N LEU A 385 -4.61 -13.38 26.97
CA LEU A 385 -4.17 -14.01 25.72
C LEU A 385 -3.29 -15.24 25.96
N TYR A 386 -2.51 -15.26 27.04
CA TYR A 386 -1.61 -16.38 27.29
C TYR A 386 -2.40 -17.66 27.64
N LYS A 387 -3.44 -17.52 28.48
CA LYS A 387 -4.36 -18.62 28.76
C LYS A 387 -5.13 -19.06 27.52
N LEU A 388 -5.62 -18.10 26.73
CA LEU A 388 -6.35 -18.38 25.49
C LEU A 388 -5.56 -19.29 24.57
N VAL A 389 -4.30 -18.95 24.29
CA VAL A 389 -3.47 -19.72 23.36
C VAL A 389 -3.08 -21.10 23.88
N LEU A 390 -2.97 -21.29 25.21
CA LEU A 390 -2.64 -22.59 25.79
C LEU A 390 -3.83 -23.54 25.85
N VAL A 391 -5.03 -23.02 26.07
CA VAL A 391 -6.23 -23.83 26.35
C VAL A 391 -7.07 -24.06 25.10
N THR A 392 -7.15 -23.08 24.19
CA THR A 392 -8.02 -23.16 23.01
C THR A 392 -7.29 -22.81 21.71
N GLN A 393 -7.64 -23.53 20.64
CA GLN A 393 -7.18 -23.27 19.28
C GLN A 393 -8.18 -22.39 18.50
N ASP A 394 -9.46 -22.45 18.86
CA ASP A 394 -10.55 -21.69 18.25
C ASP A 394 -11.48 -21.13 19.36
N PRO A 395 -11.15 -19.96 19.93
CA PRO A 395 -11.96 -19.33 20.96
C PRO A 395 -13.41 -19.06 20.51
N PRO A 396 -13.68 -18.50 19.31
CA PRO A 396 -15.04 -18.30 18.83
C PRO A 396 -15.91 -19.57 18.81
N GLU A 397 -15.34 -20.71 18.43
CA GLU A 397 -16.06 -21.99 18.47
C GLU A 397 -16.34 -22.45 19.91
N ASP A 398 -15.33 -22.44 20.78
CA ASP A 398 -15.50 -22.85 22.18
C ASP A 398 -16.57 -22.03 22.89
N ILE A 399 -16.57 -20.70 22.68
CA ILE A 399 -17.58 -19.80 23.23
C ILE A 399 -18.96 -20.15 22.66
N CYS A 400 -19.06 -20.35 21.35
CA CYS A 400 -20.32 -20.70 20.70
C CYS A 400 -20.89 -22.03 21.23
N ASN A 401 -20.07 -23.07 21.35
CA ASN A 401 -20.49 -24.39 21.81
C ASN A 401 -20.96 -24.36 23.27
N HIS A 402 -20.29 -23.59 24.12
CA HIS A 402 -20.69 -23.41 25.50
C HIS A 402 -22.02 -22.67 25.62
N THR A 403 -22.12 -21.47 25.03
CA THR A 403 -23.35 -20.68 25.02
C THR A 403 -24.51 -21.44 24.39
N ARG A 404 -24.26 -22.21 23.32
CA ARG A 404 -25.28 -23.07 22.70
C ARG A 404 -25.80 -24.14 23.66
N SER A 405 -24.91 -24.81 24.39
CA SER A 405 -25.27 -25.86 25.35
C SER A 405 -26.16 -25.31 26.47
N GLU A 406 -25.84 -24.13 26.95
CA GLU A 406 -26.59 -23.44 28.00
C GLU A 406 -27.97 -22.97 27.52
N ILE A 407 -28.04 -22.35 26.34
CA ILE A 407 -29.32 -21.97 25.72
C ILE A 407 -30.17 -23.22 25.45
N LEU A 408 -29.58 -24.31 24.95
CA LEU A 408 -30.29 -25.56 24.69
C LEU A 408 -30.85 -26.17 25.99
N SER A 409 -30.09 -26.12 27.08
CA SER A 409 -30.54 -26.57 28.41
C SER A 409 -31.78 -25.83 28.88
N GLN A 410 -31.87 -24.52 28.63
CA GLN A 410 -33.05 -23.72 29.00
C GLN A 410 -34.24 -23.92 28.04
N VAL A 411 -33.98 -23.95 26.73
CA VAL A 411 -35.02 -24.16 25.71
C VAL A 411 -35.69 -25.52 25.87
N SER A 412 -34.91 -26.56 26.18
CA SER A 412 -35.43 -27.92 26.37
C SER A 412 -36.43 -28.07 27.52
N LYS A 413 -36.44 -27.13 28.47
CA LYS A 413 -37.36 -27.10 29.61
C LYS A 413 -38.65 -26.33 29.34
N SER A 414 -38.70 -25.56 28.24
CA SER A 414 -39.80 -24.65 27.92
C SER A 414 -40.58 -25.11 26.69
N ASN A 415 -41.88 -24.86 26.67
CA ASN A 415 -42.70 -25.09 25.47
C ASN A 415 -42.48 -23.98 24.43
N MET A 416 -42.82 -24.22 23.16
CA MET A 416 -42.63 -23.23 22.08
C MET A 416 -43.24 -21.87 22.41
N LYS A 417 -44.49 -21.84 22.87
CA LYS A 417 -45.21 -20.59 23.17
C LYS A 417 -44.53 -19.80 24.28
N GLU A 418 -44.16 -20.47 25.36
CA GLU A 418 -43.48 -19.86 26.51
C GLU A 418 -42.12 -19.29 26.10
N PHE A 419 -41.35 -20.05 25.32
CA PHE A 419 -40.03 -19.64 24.85
C PHE A 419 -40.08 -18.45 23.87
N MET A 420 -41.06 -18.42 22.98
CA MET A 420 -41.22 -17.30 22.03
C MET A 420 -41.71 -16.02 22.71
N GLU A 421 -42.60 -16.13 23.71
CA GLU A 421 -43.05 -14.99 24.53
C GLU A 421 -42.02 -14.56 25.59
N LEU A 422 -41.00 -15.39 25.87
CA LEU A 422 -39.97 -15.06 26.84
C LEU A 422 -39.16 -13.85 26.38
N PRO A 423 -39.04 -12.79 27.22
CA PRO A 423 -38.19 -11.65 26.92
C PRO A 423 -36.76 -12.11 26.71
N ASN A 424 -36.10 -11.57 25.67
CA ASN A 424 -34.72 -11.93 25.35
C ASN A 424 -33.78 -11.69 26.55
N SER A 425 -34.07 -10.69 27.41
CA SER A 425 -33.28 -10.42 28.64
C SER A 425 -33.23 -11.57 29.63
N LYS A 426 -34.30 -12.37 29.78
CA LYS A 426 -34.31 -13.49 30.73
C LYS A 426 -33.48 -14.69 30.27
N LEU A 427 -33.36 -14.89 28.95
CA LEU A 427 -32.45 -15.91 28.39
C LEU A 427 -30.98 -15.54 28.62
N ILE A 428 -30.69 -14.25 28.66
CA ILE A 428 -29.35 -13.70 28.89
C ILE A 428 -28.97 -13.79 30.37
N GLU A 429 -29.92 -13.51 31.28
CA GLU A 429 -29.71 -13.71 32.71
C GLU A 429 -29.40 -15.17 33.03
N SER A 430 -30.07 -16.14 32.40
CA SER A 430 -29.75 -17.55 32.61
C SER A 430 -28.36 -17.95 32.13
N VAL A 431 -27.87 -17.31 31.06
CA VAL A 431 -26.52 -17.56 30.50
C VAL A 431 -25.40 -16.96 31.37
N ASN A 432 -25.74 -15.94 32.16
CA ASN A 432 -24.80 -15.25 33.05
C ASN A 432 -25.00 -15.61 34.54
N SER A 433 -26.03 -16.40 34.88
CA SER A 433 -26.42 -16.67 36.27
C SER A 433 -25.70 -17.87 36.89
N ASP A 434 -25.11 -18.74 36.07
CA ASP A 434 -24.22 -19.81 36.54
C ASP A 434 -22.87 -19.18 36.95
N LYS A 435 -22.89 -18.46 38.07
CA LYS A 435 -21.76 -17.72 38.67
C LYS A 435 -20.56 -18.61 39.05
N ASP A 436 -20.70 -19.93 38.94
CA ASP A 436 -19.66 -20.91 39.20
C ASP A 436 -18.96 -21.38 37.91
N ASP A 437 -19.38 -20.92 36.74
CA ASP A 437 -18.82 -21.38 35.48
C ASP A 437 -17.49 -20.70 35.15
N THR A 438 -16.42 -21.33 35.61
CA THR A 438 -15.03 -20.95 35.31
C THR A 438 -14.63 -21.24 33.85
N PHE A 439 -15.53 -21.74 32.99
CA PHE A 439 -15.22 -22.12 31.61
C PHE A 439 -14.58 -20.99 30.81
N PHE A 440 -15.16 -19.79 30.79
CA PHE A 440 -14.63 -18.66 30.02
C PHE A 440 -13.33 -18.11 30.62
N GLU A 441 -13.28 -17.98 31.95
CA GLU A 441 -12.08 -17.50 32.66
C GLU A 441 -10.88 -18.44 32.49
N SER A 442 -11.11 -19.76 32.48
CA SER A 442 -10.06 -20.76 32.26
C SER A 442 -9.42 -20.63 30.88
N ARG A 443 -10.18 -20.16 29.88
CA ARG A 443 -9.75 -19.89 28.50
C ARG A 443 -9.26 -18.46 28.28
N GLY A 444 -9.24 -17.61 29.31
CA GLY A 444 -8.80 -16.21 29.18
C GLY A 444 -9.72 -15.34 28.31
N VAL A 445 -11.00 -15.70 28.22
CA VAL A 445 -12.03 -14.97 27.49
C VAL A 445 -13.11 -14.51 28.47
N ASN A 446 -13.73 -13.37 28.18
CA ASN A 446 -14.91 -12.89 28.88
C ASN A 446 -16.06 -12.68 27.90
N VAL A 447 -17.21 -13.31 28.16
CA VAL A 447 -18.46 -13.04 27.42
C VAL A 447 -19.18 -11.89 28.12
N ILE A 448 -19.32 -10.77 27.42
CA ILE A 448 -19.90 -9.54 27.98
C ILE A 448 -21.42 -9.66 27.99
N ARG A 449 -21.99 -10.06 26.86
CA ARG A 449 -23.43 -10.30 26.70
C ARG A 449 -23.72 -11.16 25.49
N VAL A 450 -24.85 -11.85 25.55
CA VAL A 450 -25.43 -12.60 24.44
C VAL A 450 -26.71 -11.88 24.04
N GLU A 451 -27.00 -11.75 22.75
CA GLU A 451 -28.22 -11.12 22.24
C GLU A 451 -28.89 -12.06 21.25
N ILE A 452 -30.19 -12.28 21.42
CA ILE A 452 -30.99 -13.04 20.45
C ILE A 452 -31.55 -12.05 19.44
N LEU A 453 -31.05 -12.13 18.20
CA LEU A 453 -31.46 -11.28 17.08
C LEU A 453 -32.83 -11.71 16.57
N GLN A 454 -33.01 -13.02 16.34
CA GLN A 454 -34.24 -13.55 15.76
C GLN A 454 -34.54 -14.97 16.26
N LYS A 455 -35.84 -15.26 16.42
CA LYS A 455 -36.38 -16.60 16.66
C LYS A 455 -37.25 -16.99 15.47
N ARG A 456 -36.94 -18.11 14.81
CA ARG A 456 -37.70 -18.61 13.64
C ARG A 456 -38.01 -20.09 13.81
N CYS A 457 -39.27 -20.49 13.68
CA CYS A 457 -39.58 -21.91 13.52
C CYS A 457 -39.01 -22.40 12.19
N LYS A 458 -38.41 -23.60 12.19
CA LYS A 458 -37.90 -24.22 10.97
C LYS A 458 -39.05 -24.57 10.01
N ASP A 459 -40.20 -24.95 10.56
CA ASP A 459 -41.42 -25.18 9.80
C ASP A 459 -42.09 -23.84 9.43
N PRO A 460 -42.22 -23.51 8.12
CA PRO A 460 -42.81 -22.26 7.68
C PRO A 460 -44.30 -22.15 8.00
N GLU A 461 -45.06 -23.25 8.07
CA GLU A 461 -46.49 -23.21 8.40
C GLU A 461 -46.70 -22.82 9.87
N ILE A 462 -45.93 -23.43 10.78
CA ILE A 462 -45.94 -23.09 12.21
C ILE A 462 -45.51 -21.64 12.43
N GLN A 463 -44.48 -21.18 11.72
CA GLN A 463 -44.03 -19.78 11.78
C GLN A 463 -45.15 -18.80 11.36
N LYS A 464 -45.92 -19.17 10.34
CA LYS A 464 -47.02 -18.34 9.83
C LYS A 464 -48.16 -18.24 10.83
N ILE A 465 -48.55 -19.36 11.43
CA ILE A 465 -49.55 -19.42 12.51
C ILE A 465 -49.08 -18.57 13.70
N PHE A 466 -47.82 -18.71 14.11
CA PHE A 466 -47.29 -17.94 15.23
C PHE A 466 -47.28 -16.43 14.96
N LYS A 467 -46.92 -16.01 13.73
CA LYS A 467 -47.00 -14.61 13.32
C LYS A 467 -48.43 -14.08 13.35
N GLN A 468 -49.40 -14.86 12.89
CA GLN A 468 -50.83 -14.52 13.00
C GLN A 468 -51.27 -14.35 14.46
N ILE A 469 -50.83 -15.23 15.36
CA ILE A 469 -51.12 -15.13 16.80
C ILE A 469 -50.56 -13.82 17.37
N ILE A 470 -49.32 -13.44 17.02
CA ILE A 470 -48.72 -12.17 17.47
C ILE A 470 -49.52 -10.98 16.93
N ASP A 471 -49.89 -10.99 15.66
CA ASP A 471 -50.66 -9.92 15.02
C ASP A 471 -52.05 -9.78 15.68
N GLU A 472 -52.74 -10.89 15.97
CA GLU A 472 -54.01 -10.90 16.70
C GLU A 472 -53.86 -10.38 18.14
N LYS A 473 -52.81 -10.78 18.86
CA LYS A 473 -52.54 -10.30 20.22
C LYS A 473 -52.29 -8.78 20.22
N THR A 474 -51.54 -8.29 19.25
CA THR A 474 -51.25 -6.86 19.05
C THR A 474 -52.52 -6.08 18.75
N ASN A 475 -53.36 -6.61 17.85
CA ASN A 475 -54.67 -6.02 17.55
C ASN A 475 -55.59 -6.01 18.76
N ARG A 476 -55.58 -7.08 19.58
CA ARG A 476 -56.35 -7.14 20.83
C ARG A 476 -55.88 -6.08 21.84
N ILE A 477 -54.57 -5.91 22.02
CA ILE A 477 -54.02 -4.87 22.92
C ILE A 477 -54.41 -3.49 22.42
N LYS A 478 -54.23 -3.21 21.13
CA LYS A 478 -54.65 -1.95 20.52
C LYS A 478 -56.14 -1.67 20.72
N ASN A 479 -56.98 -2.70 20.61
CA ASN A 479 -58.42 -2.58 20.86
C ASN A 479 -58.72 -2.29 22.33
N ILE A 480 -58.00 -2.92 23.28
CA ILE A 480 -58.13 -2.67 24.71
C ILE A 480 -57.69 -1.25 25.06
N GLU A 481 -56.56 -0.78 24.54
CA GLU A 481 -56.07 0.59 24.74
C GLU A 481 -57.04 1.62 24.17
N LYS A 482 -57.58 1.37 22.97
CA LYS A 482 -58.61 2.20 22.36
C LYS A 482 -59.87 2.26 23.23
N GLN A 483 -60.34 1.10 23.70
CA GLN A 483 -61.50 1.03 24.58
C GLN A 483 -61.24 1.73 25.93
N GLY A 484 -60.02 1.61 26.46
CA GLY A 484 -59.57 2.33 27.66
C GLY A 484 -59.63 3.83 27.48
N ALA A 485 -59.07 4.34 26.38
CA ALA A 485 -59.11 5.77 26.03
C ALA A 485 -60.56 6.26 25.83
N GLU A 486 -61.42 5.49 25.15
CA GLU A 486 -62.84 5.83 24.99
C GLU A 486 -63.58 5.89 26.32
N ASN A 487 -63.28 4.97 27.24
CA ASN A 487 -63.86 4.96 28.58
C ASN A 487 -63.35 6.14 29.42
N GLU A 488 -62.08 6.48 29.32
CA GLU A 488 -61.48 7.63 30.00
C GLU A 488 -62.10 8.95 29.53
N VAL A 489 -62.30 9.14 28.22
CA VAL A 489 -63.00 10.31 27.66
C VAL A 489 -64.43 10.38 28.19
N LYS A 490 -65.15 9.25 28.25
CA LYS A 490 -66.52 9.21 28.81
C LYS A 490 -66.54 9.55 30.30
N LEU A 491 -65.58 9.05 31.07
CA LEU A 491 -65.45 9.37 32.50
C LEU A 491 -65.14 10.85 32.72
N CYS A 492 -64.21 11.41 31.97
CA CYS A 492 -63.90 12.85 32.01
C CYS A 492 -65.12 13.69 31.66
N HIS A 493 -65.88 13.30 30.63
CA HIS A 493 -67.12 13.98 30.25
C HIS A 493 -68.18 13.92 31.37
N LEU A 494 -68.42 12.74 31.96
CA LEU A 494 -69.35 12.58 33.07
C LEU A 494 -68.93 13.39 34.30
N ASN A 495 -67.64 13.38 34.65
CA ASN A 495 -67.12 14.19 35.75
C ASN A 495 -67.33 15.69 35.50
N GLY A 496 -67.05 16.15 34.27
CA GLY A 496 -67.35 17.53 33.87
C GLY A 496 -68.83 17.89 34.00
N GLN A 497 -69.74 16.97 33.65
CA GLN A 497 -71.18 17.17 33.84
C GLN A 497 -71.57 17.23 35.33
N ILE A 498 -71.04 16.34 36.16
CA ILE A 498 -71.30 16.33 37.62
C ILE A 498 -70.80 17.64 38.26
N GLU A 499 -69.62 18.12 37.86
CA GLU A 499 -69.09 19.40 38.35
C GLU A 499 -69.95 20.59 37.91
N ALA A 500 -70.37 20.61 36.64
CA ALA A 500 -71.29 21.63 36.14
C ALA A 500 -72.62 21.63 36.93
N GLU A 501 -73.19 20.45 37.20
CA GLU A 501 -74.43 20.32 37.95
C GLU A 501 -74.28 20.74 39.43
N LYS A 502 -73.13 20.42 40.07
CA LYS A 502 -72.79 20.93 41.41
C LYS A 502 -72.72 22.46 41.41
N LEU A 503 -72.07 23.06 40.42
CA LEU A 503 -71.97 24.52 40.29
C LEU A 503 -73.36 25.14 40.11
N VAL A 504 -74.22 24.55 39.27
CA VAL A 504 -75.63 24.97 39.12
C VAL A 504 -76.38 24.87 40.45
N GLY A 505 -76.21 23.78 41.20
CA GLY A 505 -76.80 23.62 42.53
C GLY A 505 -76.33 24.68 43.54
N THR A 506 -75.04 25.03 43.52
CA THR A 506 -74.51 26.12 44.37
C THR A 506 -75.05 27.49 43.98
N LEU A 507 -75.14 27.79 42.68
CA LEU A 507 -75.71 29.03 42.18
C LEU A 507 -77.17 29.17 42.61
N LEU A 508 -77.94 28.08 42.56
CA LEU A 508 -79.35 28.07 42.94
C LEU A 508 -79.53 28.30 44.45
N LYS A 509 -78.63 27.78 45.29
CA LYS A 509 -78.60 28.10 46.73
C LYS A 509 -78.32 29.58 46.98
N ILE A 510 -77.33 30.15 46.31
CA ILE A 510 -77.01 31.59 46.42
C ILE A 510 -78.20 32.43 45.98
N LYS A 511 -78.85 32.06 44.86
CA LYS A 511 -80.03 32.75 44.35
C LYS A 511 -81.18 32.75 45.36
N LYS A 512 -81.48 31.58 45.97
CA LYS A 512 -82.51 31.48 47.01
C LYS A 512 -82.18 32.28 48.26
N GLU A 513 -80.91 32.34 48.66
CA GLU A 513 -80.51 33.15 49.82
C GLU A 513 -80.63 34.65 49.51
N ASN A 514 -80.23 35.09 48.32
CA ASN A 514 -80.43 36.48 47.90
C ASN A 514 -81.92 36.84 47.86
N GLU A 515 -82.76 35.97 47.30
CA GLU A 515 -84.22 36.15 47.28
C GLU A 515 -84.81 36.21 48.70
N ARG A 516 -84.28 35.40 49.63
CA ARG A 516 -84.68 35.47 51.05
C ARG A 516 -84.26 36.79 51.69
N GLN A 517 -83.05 37.28 51.42
CA GLN A 517 -82.55 38.56 51.93
C GLN A 517 -83.39 39.73 51.39
N GLU A 518 -83.76 39.69 50.11
CA GLU A 518 -84.63 40.68 49.47
C GLU A 518 -86.03 40.70 50.13
N ASN A 519 -86.66 39.54 50.28
CA ASN A 519 -87.96 39.43 50.96
C ASN A 519 -87.92 39.92 52.42
N VAL A 520 -86.82 39.66 53.15
CA VAL A 520 -86.64 40.17 54.51
C VAL A 520 -86.46 41.69 54.52
N ALA A 521 -85.68 42.24 53.58
CA ALA A 521 -85.51 43.68 53.43
C ALA A 521 -86.84 44.37 53.13
N ASP A 522 -87.65 43.80 52.23
CA ASP A 522 -89.00 44.29 51.93
C ASP A 522 -89.93 44.23 53.14
N GLY A 523 -89.89 43.13 53.91
CA GLY A 523 -90.66 42.99 55.14
C GLY A 523 -90.29 44.03 56.22
N ILE A 524 -89.00 44.32 56.39
CA ILE A 524 -88.51 45.36 57.31
C ILE A 524 -88.93 46.76 56.84
N ALA A 525 -88.90 47.01 55.52
CA ALA A 525 -89.33 48.27 54.93
C ALA A 525 -90.83 48.52 55.17
N GLU A 526 -91.69 47.52 54.96
CA GLU A 526 -93.13 47.64 55.25
C GLU A 526 -93.42 47.76 56.76
N GLY A 527 -92.74 46.99 57.60
CA GLY A 527 -92.86 47.12 59.06
C GLY A 527 -92.50 48.52 59.54
N SER A 528 -91.43 49.10 59.00
CA SER A 528 -91.02 50.49 59.29
C SER A 528 -92.04 51.52 58.80
N ARG A 529 -92.69 51.29 57.63
CA ARG A 529 -93.78 52.15 57.13
C ARG A 529 -94.97 52.15 58.07
N ILE A 530 -95.40 50.98 58.54
CA ILE A 530 -96.52 50.84 59.48
C ILE A 530 -96.17 51.51 60.81
N GLN A 531 -94.96 51.27 61.33
CA GLN A 531 -94.51 51.87 62.59
C GLN A 531 -94.48 53.39 62.53
N ASN A 532 -93.92 53.97 61.46
CA ASN A 532 -93.89 55.41 61.23
C ASN A 532 -95.31 56.01 61.10
N PHE A 533 -96.23 55.27 60.49
CA PHE A 533 -97.63 55.71 60.41
C PHE A 533 -98.28 55.73 61.80
N VAL A 534 -98.15 54.67 62.59
CA VAL A 534 -98.74 54.56 63.93
C VAL A 534 -98.18 55.60 64.91
N SER A 535 -96.87 55.90 64.83
CA SER A 535 -96.24 56.91 65.69
C SER A 535 -96.73 58.34 65.40
N ASN A 536 -97.08 58.64 64.16
CA ASN A 536 -97.52 59.99 63.76
C ASN A 536 -98.98 60.33 64.16
N LEU A 537 -99.75 59.36 64.66
CA LEU A 537 -101.16 59.54 65.01
C LEU A 537 -101.44 60.03 66.45
N GLY A 538 -100.41 60.40 67.23
CA GLY A 538 -100.54 61.02 68.57
C GLY A 538 -101.03 60.07 69.68
N ASP A 539 -100.59 60.26 70.92
CA ASP A 539 -100.76 59.26 72.00
C ASP A 539 -102.16 59.18 72.63
N ASP A 540 -103.07 60.08 72.26
CA ASP A 540 -104.43 60.16 72.80
C ASP A 540 -105.42 59.12 72.22
N ILE A 541 -104.95 58.26 71.29
CA ILE A 541 -105.77 57.22 70.64
C ILE A 541 -105.21 55.82 70.95
N PRO A 542 -106.04 54.89 71.46
CA PRO A 542 -105.63 53.50 71.70
C PRO A 542 -105.10 52.81 70.43
N LEU A 543 -104.08 51.95 70.59
CA LEU A 543 -103.39 51.26 69.50
C LEU A 543 -104.33 50.49 68.55
N GLU A 544 -105.37 49.85 69.10
CA GLU A 544 -106.38 49.13 68.31
C GLU A 544 -107.10 50.05 67.30
N LYS A 545 -107.43 51.27 67.70
CA LYS A 545 -108.07 52.25 66.81
C LYS A 545 -107.10 52.82 65.78
N LYS A 546 -105.82 53.03 66.14
CA LYS A 546 -104.78 53.46 65.18
C LYS A 546 -104.56 52.43 64.07
N LEU A 547 -104.53 51.15 64.42
CA LEU A 547 -104.44 50.05 63.46
C LEU A 547 -105.71 49.94 62.60
N GLN A 548 -106.88 50.14 63.18
CA GLN A 548 -108.15 50.14 62.43
C GLN A 548 -108.18 51.25 61.37
N VAL A 549 -107.74 52.47 61.71
CA VAL A 549 -107.60 53.57 60.74
C VAL A 549 -106.60 53.24 59.63
N TYR A 550 -105.47 52.61 59.97
CA TYR A 550 -104.51 52.15 58.95
C TYR A 550 -105.14 51.10 58.01
N PHE A 551 -105.86 50.11 58.56
CA PHE A 551 -106.56 49.11 57.76
C PHE A 551 -107.69 49.70 56.92
N ASP A 552 -108.41 50.70 57.41
CA ASP A 552 -109.46 51.39 56.64
C ASP A 552 -108.86 52.21 55.48
N ILE A 553 -107.72 52.88 55.70
CA ILE A 553 -106.98 53.55 54.61
C ILE A 553 -106.43 52.53 53.62
N GLN A 554 -105.89 51.40 54.08
CA GLN A 554 -105.40 50.33 53.19
C GLN A 554 -106.54 49.65 52.44
N ASN A 555 -107.71 49.47 53.07
CA ASN A 555 -108.90 48.97 52.39
C ASN A 555 -109.39 49.98 51.37
N THR A 556 -109.35 51.27 51.66
CA THR A 556 -109.70 52.34 50.71
C THR A 556 -108.72 52.36 49.53
N LYS A 557 -107.41 52.24 49.78
CA LYS A 557 -106.38 52.12 48.73
C LYS A 557 -106.50 50.83 47.94
N ARG A 558 -106.80 49.69 48.58
CA ARG A 558 -107.09 48.42 47.90
C ARG A 558 -108.35 48.55 47.05
N LEU A 559 -109.39 49.22 47.54
CA LEU A 559 -110.61 49.49 46.78
C LEU A 559 -110.34 50.44 45.61
N GLU A 560 -109.50 51.47 45.76
CA GLU A 560 -109.04 52.33 44.65
C GLU A 560 -108.25 51.54 43.61
N MET A 561 -107.30 50.70 44.04
CA MET A 561 -106.52 49.84 43.12
C MET A 561 -107.41 48.81 42.42
N ILE A 562 -108.39 48.24 43.13
CA ILE A 562 -109.37 47.29 42.55
C ILE A 562 -110.28 48.03 41.56
N ALA A 563 -110.77 49.23 41.89
CA ALA A 563 -111.60 50.06 41.01
C ALA A 563 -110.85 50.53 39.75
N GLN A 564 -109.53 50.70 39.83
CA GLN A 564 -108.68 51.02 38.68
C GLN A 564 -108.25 49.77 37.87
N SER A 565 -108.43 48.56 38.41
CA SER A 565 -108.06 47.31 37.76
C SER A 565 -109.26 46.63 37.06
N LYS A 566 -109.06 46.05 35.88
CA LYS A 566 -110.07 45.23 35.17
C LYS A 566 -110.23 43.84 35.78
N THR A 567 -110.51 43.73 37.07
CA THR A 567 -110.59 42.43 37.78
C THR A 567 -112.03 42.12 38.17
N THR A 568 -112.55 40.95 37.75
CA THR A 568 -113.90 40.46 38.04
C THR A 568 -114.00 39.88 39.45
N LEU A 569 -114.93 40.37 40.26
CA LEU A 569 -115.22 39.88 41.62
C LEU A 569 -116.44 38.94 41.59
N TYR A 570 -116.29 37.72 42.11
CA TYR A 570 -117.40 36.77 42.27
C TYR A 570 -117.93 36.86 43.71
N LEU A 571 -119.20 37.26 43.87
CA LEU A 571 -119.89 37.35 45.16
C LEU A 571 -121.00 36.30 45.21
N THR A 572 -121.14 35.59 46.33
CA THR A 572 -122.17 34.55 46.46
C THR A 572 -123.47 35.11 47.06
N PRO A 573 -124.66 34.56 46.74
CA PRO A 573 -125.95 35.13 47.17
C PRO A 573 -126.20 35.18 48.68
N LYS A 574 -125.36 34.53 49.50
CA LYS A 574 -125.41 34.62 50.97
C LYS A 574 -124.74 35.89 51.52
N GLU A 575 -123.95 36.58 50.69
CA GLU A 575 -123.09 37.69 51.09
C GLU A 575 -123.68 39.07 50.72
N VAL A 576 -124.94 39.11 50.24
CA VAL A 576 -125.62 40.34 49.85
C VAL A 576 -127.02 40.42 50.46
N ASP A 577 -127.21 41.31 51.45
CA ASP A 577 -128.52 41.67 52.02
C ASP A 577 -129.13 42.85 51.23
N THR A 578 -130.00 42.56 50.27
CA THR A 578 -130.63 43.60 49.42
C THR A 578 -131.93 44.13 50.04
N LYS A 579 -131.86 45.28 50.72
CA LYS A 579 -133.03 46.15 50.95
C LYS A 579 -133.08 47.24 49.88
N VAL A 580 -134.11 47.18 49.03
CA VAL A 580 -134.35 48.16 47.96
C VAL A 580 -134.90 49.45 48.56
N ILE A 581 -134.17 50.56 48.40
CA ILE A 581 -134.67 51.91 48.64
C ILE A 581 -134.76 52.59 47.27
N ASN A 582 -135.97 52.97 46.89
CA ASN A 582 -136.29 53.56 45.59
C ASN A 582 -136.57 55.04 45.77
N VAL A 583 -135.70 55.93 45.29
CA VAL A 583 -136.08 57.33 45.05
C VAL A 583 -135.27 57.89 43.88
N ASN A 584 -135.95 58.00 42.73
CA ASN A 584 -135.67 58.95 41.66
C ASN A 584 -135.45 60.35 42.24
N THR A 585 -134.36 61.03 41.87
CA THR A 585 -134.35 62.40 41.33
C THR A 585 -132.93 62.95 41.24
N ILE A 586 -132.74 63.88 40.30
CA ILE A 586 -131.61 64.81 40.12
C ILE A 586 -130.48 64.33 39.17
N HIS A 587 -130.84 64.32 37.89
CA HIS A 587 -130.32 65.12 36.75
C HIS A 587 -129.08 66.06 36.92
N PRO A 588 -128.46 66.47 35.80
CA PRO A 588 -127.02 66.32 35.53
C PRO A 588 -126.34 67.68 35.25
N THR A 589 -125.05 67.66 34.90
CA THR A 589 -124.31 68.61 34.05
C THR A 589 -122.83 68.23 34.16
N ASP A 590 -121.96 68.33 33.17
CA ASP A 590 -122.02 68.24 31.71
C ASP A 590 -120.55 68.05 31.29
N ASP A 591 -120.37 67.37 30.16
CA ASP A 591 -119.25 67.48 29.22
C ASP A 591 -117.80 67.16 29.65
N ALA A 592 -117.30 66.01 29.18
CA ALA A 592 -116.43 66.02 27.99
C ALA A 592 -116.12 64.60 27.45
N VAL A 593 -116.87 64.22 26.42
CA VAL A 593 -116.42 63.70 25.11
C VAL A 593 -115.47 62.48 25.08
N ILE A 594 -116.11 61.31 24.93
CA ILE A 594 -116.02 60.35 23.81
C ILE A 594 -114.64 59.73 23.47
N SER A 595 -114.52 58.42 23.74
CA SER A 595 -114.58 57.43 22.65
C SER A 595 -115.08 56.07 23.15
N ASN A 596 -116.23 55.70 22.59
CA ASN A 596 -117.10 54.62 23.02
C ASN A 596 -116.56 53.23 22.61
N THR A 597 -116.48 52.36 23.62
CA THR A 597 -117.07 51.01 23.70
C THR A 597 -117.29 50.20 22.43
N GLN A 598 -116.88 48.93 22.48
CA GLN A 598 -117.84 47.82 22.51
C GLN A 598 -117.17 46.55 23.07
N THR A 599 -117.60 46.08 24.23
CA THR A 599 -117.49 44.66 24.56
C THR A 599 -118.81 44.26 25.22
N ARG A 600 -119.55 43.43 24.49
CA ARG A 600 -120.85 42.90 24.86
C ARG A 600 -120.77 42.15 26.18
N LEU A 601 -121.67 42.50 27.09
CA LEU A 601 -122.14 41.61 28.15
C LEU A 601 -122.94 40.48 27.50
N ASN A 602 -122.47 39.25 27.62
CA ASN A 602 -123.33 38.08 27.56
C ASN A 602 -123.20 37.37 28.91
N ILE A 603 -124.33 37.35 29.62
CA ILE A 603 -124.60 36.58 30.81
C ILE A 603 -125.12 35.24 30.31
N GLU A 604 -124.45 34.14 30.65
CA GLU A 604 -125.06 32.80 30.66
C GLU A 604 -125.03 32.29 32.11
N VAL A 605 -126.13 31.62 32.45
CA VAL A 605 -126.67 31.32 33.79
C VAL A 605 -125.75 30.48 34.67
#